data_AF-A0A3B9EFQ0-F1
#
_entry.id   AF-A0A3B9EFQ0-F1
#
_cell.length_a   1.000
_cell.length_b   1.000
_cell.length_c   1.000
_cell.angle_alpha   90.00
_cell.angle_beta   90.00
_cell.angle_gamma   90.00
#
_symmetry.space_group_name_H-M   'P 1'
#
loop_
_entity.id
_entity.type
_entity.pdbx_description
1 polymer ?
#
loop_
_entity_poly.entity_id
_entity_poly.type
_entity_poly.pdbx_seq_one_letter_code
_entity_poly.pdbx_strand_id
1 'polypeptide(L)'
;MSAPSFSARVRKNWLKLQTRLLIEACGGLDASAEACAAECRPYSVKQLSRCQNPNAPDLLPIDIVDCLENFCGQHVVTQAIINSRPSTGTPGELRDEASEVTETAAKLQGHIREALADDNEIDPAEAAGLMAIVQEGRRHLDDVELCLTPLMKRGVQ
;
A
#
# COMPACT_ATOMS: atom_id res chain seq x y z
N MET A 1 17.87 23.36 0.73
CA MET A 1 17.19 22.55 -0.29
C MET A 1 15.92 22.00 0.34
N SER A 2 14.76 22.54 -0.02
CA SER A 2 13.47 22.08 0.52
C SER A 2 13.14 20.71 -0.06
N ALA A 3 12.71 19.78 0.80
CA ALA A 3 12.11 18.52 0.37
C ALA A 3 11.02 18.79 -0.68
N PRO A 4 10.78 17.88 -1.64
CA PRO A 4 9.67 18.03 -2.57
C PRO A 4 8.39 18.17 -1.73
N SER A 5 7.82 19.37 -1.70
CA SER A 5 6.59 19.58 -0.96
C SER A 5 5.51 18.88 -1.77
N PHE A 6 5.05 17.73 -1.29
CA PHE A 6 3.75 17.23 -1.70
C PHE A 6 2.76 18.36 -1.40
N SER A 7 2.25 19.02 -2.44
CA SER A 7 1.26 20.07 -2.21
C SER A 7 0.10 19.45 -1.43
N ALA A 8 -0.44 20.17 -0.45
CA ALA A 8 -1.52 19.66 0.39
C ALA A 8 -2.69 19.08 -0.44
N ARG A 9 -2.90 19.62 -1.64
CA ARG A 9 -3.86 19.12 -2.63
C ARG A 9 -3.52 17.73 -3.17
N VAL A 10 -2.26 17.48 -3.55
CA VAL A 10 -1.82 16.15 -4.03
C VAL A 10 -1.94 15.13 -2.90
N ARG A 11 -1.51 15.48 -1.69
CA ARG A 11 -1.63 14.58 -0.53
C ARG A 11 -3.08 14.25 -0.20
N LYS A 12 -3.98 15.25 -0.21
CA LYS A 12 -5.41 15.06 -0.03
C LYS A 12 -5.99 14.11 -1.08
N ASN A 13 -5.70 14.32 -2.36
CA ASN A 13 -6.21 13.48 -3.43
C ASN A 13 -5.71 12.03 -3.32
N TRP A 14 -4.45 11.85 -2.92
CA TRP A 14 -3.90 10.52 -2.64
C TRP A 14 -4.62 9.84 -1.48
N LEU A 15 -4.88 10.54 -0.37
CA LEU A 15 -5.64 9.99 0.77
C LEU A 15 -7.05 9.56 0.34
N LYS A 16 -7.70 10.35 -0.51
CA LYS A 16 -9.03 10.01 -1.06
C LYS A 16 -9.02 8.76 -1.93
N LEU A 17 -7.94 8.55 -2.70
CA LEU A 17 -7.75 7.30 -3.43
C LEU A 17 -7.61 6.11 -2.46
N GLN A 18 -6.82 6.25 -1.40
CA GLN A 18 -6.70 5.19 -0.38
C GLN A 18 -8.03 4.92 0.33
N THR A 19 -8.82 5.95 0.64
CA THR A 19 -10.19 5.78 1.17
C THR A 19 -11.06 4.95 0.23
N ARG A 20 -10.98 5.18 -1.08
CA ARG A 20 -11.75 4.39 -2.06
C ARG A 20 -11.34 2.92 -2.04
N LEU A 21 -10.04 2.64 -2.01
CA LEU A 21 -9.52 1.27 -1.94
C LEU A 21 -9.95 0.55 -0.66
N LEU A 22 -9.94 1.25 0.49
CA LEU A 22 -10.43 0.71 1.76
C LEU A 22 -11.92 0.35 1.69
N ILE A 23 -12.75 1.24 1.13
CA ILE A 23 -14.19 0.99 0.95
C ILE A 23 -14.43 -0.20 0.01
N GLU A 24 -13.66 -0.30 -1.07
CA GLU A 24 -13.71 -1.45 -1.99
C GLU A 24 -13.34 -2.76 -1.28
N ALA A 25 -12.29 -2.77 -0.45
CA ALA A 25 -11.89 -3.92 0.36
C ALA A 25 -12.94 -4.34 1.41
N CYS A 26 -13.75 -3.39 1.90
CA CYS A 26 -14.87 -3.67 2.79
C CYS A 26 -16.13 -4.20 2.08
N GLY A 27 -16.12 -4.34 0.75
CA GLY A 27 -17.30 -4.76 -0.03
C GLY A 27 -18.21 -3.62 -0.49
N GLY A 28 -17.74 -2.37 -0.43
CA GLY A 28 -18.45 -1.19 -0.91
C GLY A 28 -19.03 -0.31 0.18
N LEU A 29 -19.74 0.75 -0.23
CA LEU A 29 -20.23 1.81 0.67
C LEU A 29 -21.26 1.31 1.69
N ASP A 30 -22.18 0.43 1.28
CA ASP A 30 -23.24 -0.07 2.15
C ASP A 30 -22.65 -0.96 3.26
N ALA A 31 -21.82 -1.95 2.88
CA ALA A 31 -21.11 -2.80 3.82
C ALA A 31 -20.21 -2.00 4.79
N SER A 32 -19.51 -0.98 4.27
CA SER A 32 -18.70 -0.08 5.11
C SER A 32 -19.55 0.71 6.12
N ALA A 33 -20.73 1.20 5.71
CA ALA A 33 -21.61 1.95 6.59
C ALA A 33 -22.23 1.06 7.69
N GLU A 34 -22.59 -0.17 7.34
CA GLU A 34 -23.07 -1.19 8.28
C GLU A 34 -21.98 -1.56 9.30
N ALA A 35 -20.76 -1.82 8.85
CA ALA A 35 -19.61 -2.09 9.71
C ALA A 35 -19.35 -0.94 10.69
N CYS A 36 -19.34 0.30 10.21
CA CYS A 36 -19.16 1.48 11.06
C CYS A 36 -20.25 1.55 12.16
N ALA A 37 -21.51 1.32 11.79
CA ALA A 37 -22.63 1.37 12.73
C ALA A 37 -22.57 0.25 13.78
N ALA A 38 -22.02 -0.91 13.42
CA ALA A 38 -21.89 -2.06 14.31
C ALA A 38 -20.68 -1.96 15.25
N GLU A 39 -19.53 -1.48 14.77
CA GLU A 39 -18.25 -1.64 15.46
C GLU A 39 -17.63 -0.36 16.02
N CYS A 40 -18.00 0.82 15.52
CA CYS A 40 -17.49 2.08 16.06
C CYS A 40 -18.60 3.10 16.36
N ARG A 41 -19.09 3.79 15.33
CA ARG A 41 -20.17 4.76 15.39
C ARG A 41 -20.84 4.87 14.02
N PRO A 42 -22.13 5.23 13.97
CA PRO A 42 -22.83 5.44 12.71
C PRO A 42 -22.09 6.41 11.78
N TYR A 43 -21.75 5.93 10.58
CA TYR A 43 -21.15 6.72 9.53
C TYR A 43 -21.81 6.36 8.19
N SER A 44 -22.63 7.27 7.68
CA SER A 44 -23.54 6.96 6.57
C SER A 44 -22.81 6.79 5.22
N VAL A 45 -23.46 6.06 4.31
CA VAL A 45 -23.07 5.94 2.89
C VAL A 45 -22.77 7.29 2.26
N LYS A 46 -23.57 8.32 2.57
CA LYS A 46 -23.37 9.68 2.04
C LYS A 46 -22.08 10.32 2.57
N GLN A 47 -21.75 10.11 3.84
CA GLN A 47 -20.50 10.62 4.44
C GLN A 47 -19.29 9.88 3.86
N LEU A 48 -19.35 8.56 3.76
CA LEU A 48 -18.30 7.75 3.12
C LEU A 48 -18.08 8.15 1.66
N SER A 49 -19.15 8.34 0.89
CA SER A 49 -19.10 8.77 -0.50
C SER A 49 -18.42 10.14 -0.67
N ARG A 50 -18.65 11.08 0.25
CA ARG A 50 -17.94 12.37 0.27
C ARG A 50 -16.45 12.20 0.57
N CYS A 51 -16.08 11.28 1.45
CA CYS A 51 -14.69 11.05 1.83
C CYS A 51 -13.84 10.56 0.64
N GLN A 52 -14.40 9.77 -0.28
CA GLN A 52 -13.69 9.34 -1.51
C GLN A 52 -13.78 10.35 -2.69
N ASN A 53 -14.70 11.31 -2.65
CA ASN A 53 -14.87 12.27 -3.76
C ASN A 53 -13.73 13.32 -3.79
N PRO A 54 -12.97 13.46 -4.89
CA PRO A 54 -11.82 14.38 -5.00
C PRO A 54 -12.20 15.86 -4.79
N ASN A 55 -13.43 16.23 -5.13
CA ASN A 55 -13.91 17.61 -5.03
C ASN A 55 -14.49 17.95 -3.65
N ALA A 56 -14.83 16.94 -2.84
CA ALA A 56 -15.31 17.17 -1.48
C ALA A 56 -14.14 17.49 -0.53
N PRO A 57 -14.35 18.34 0.49
CA PRO A 57 -13.32 18.65 1.48
C PRO A 57 -13.07 17.50 2.46
N ASP A 58 -14.06 16.64 2.66
CA ASP A 58 -14.09 15.64 3.73
C ASP A 58 -13.00 14.57 3.54
N LEU A 59 -12.32 14.22 4.62
CA LEU A 59 -11.43 13.07 4.73
C LEU A 59 -12.01 12.10 5.76
N LEU A 60 -11.65 10.83 5.64
CA LEU A 60 -12.13 9.81 6.57
C LEU A 60 -11.50 10.05 7.96
N PRO A 61 -12.30 10.15 9.04
CA PRO A 61 -11.79 10.23 10.40
C PRO A 61 -10.98 8.98 10.78
N ILE A 62 -9.96 9.13 11.64
CA ILE A 62 -9.02 8.04 11.96
C ILE A 62 -9.69 6.87 12.68
N ASP A 63 -10.68 7.14 13.53
CA ASP A 63 -11.52 6.13 14.19
C ASP A 63 -12.30 5.28 13.19
N ILE A 64 -12.77 5.89 12.10
CA ILE A 64 -13.47 5.20 11.02
C ILE A 64 -12.49 4.40 10.15
N VAL A 65 -11.27 4.91 9.93
CA VAL A 65 -10.21 4.15 9.23
C VAL A 65 -9.90 2.87 9.99
N ASP A 66 -9.59 2.97 11.28
CA ASP A 66 -9.25 1.82 12.13
C ASP A 66 -10.39 0.79 12.15
N CYS A 67 -11.64 1.23 12.32
CA CYS A 67 -12.81 0.36 12.27
C CYS A 67 -12.91 -0.41 10.94
N LEU A 68 -12.80 0.28 9.81
CA LEU A 68 -12.93 -0.37 8.50
C LEU A 68 -11.76 -1.30 8.17
N GLU A 69 -10.54 -0.93 8.55
CA GLU A 69 -9.36 -1.79 8.36
C GLU A 69 -9.46 -3.07 9.20
N ASN A 70 -9.98 -2.98 10.43
CA ASN A 70 -10.25 -4.15 11.28
C ASN A 70 -11.38 -5.01 10.70
N PHE A 71 -12.46 -4.38 10.20
CA PHE A 71 -13.58 -5.08 9.58
C PHE A 71 -13.17 -5.89 8.33
N CYS A 72 -12.38 -5.29 7.43
CA CYS A 72 -11.92 -5.99 6.23
C CYS A 72 -10.65 -6.84 6.44
N GLY A 73 -10.04 -6.76 7.63
CA GLY A 73 -8.79 -7.48 7.96
C GLY A 73 -7.58 -6.99 7.17
N GLN A 74 -7.60 -5.76 6.63
CA GLN A 74 -6.54 -5.20 5.79
C GLN A 74 -6.20 -3.76 6.19
N HIS A 75 -4.92 -3.49 6.45
CA HIS A 75 -4.41 -2.16 6.80
C HIS A 75 -4.15 -1.26 5.58
N VAL A 76 -5.18 -1.01 4.76
CA VAL A 76 -5.04 -0.33 3.45
C VAL A 76 -4.48 1.10 3.56
N VAL A 77 -5.15 1.97 4.31
CA VAL A 77 -4.79 3.40 4.45
C VAL A 77 -3.58 3.55 5.36
N THR A 78 -3.54 2.81 6.47
CA THR A 78 -2.46 2.88 7.46
C THR A 78 -1.13 2.44 6.86
N GLN A 79 -1.09 1.30 6.16
CA GLN A 79 0.12 0.84 5.49
C GLN A 79 0.53 1.81 4.38
N ALA A 80 -0.42 2.34 3.60
CA ALA A 80 -0.12 3.34 2.59
C ALA A 80 0.52 4.61 3.20
N ILE A 81 0.08 5.04 4.40
CA ILE A 81 0.67 6.19 5.09
C ILE A 81 2.11 5.87 5.53
N ILE A 82 2.36 4.68 6.08
CA ILE A 82 3.69 4.22 6.49
C ILE A 82 4.62 4.20 5.27
N ASN A 83 4.20 3.59 4.17
CA ASN A 83 4.98 3.49 2.94
C ASN A 83 5.19 4.86 2.27
N SER A 84 4.33 5.84 2.54
CA SER A 84 4.50 7.21 2.05
C SER A 84 5.52 8.03 2.84
N ARG A 85 6.14 7.47 3.88
CA ARG A 85 7.19 8.15 4.64
C ARG A 85 8.41 8.37 3.73
N PRO A 86 8.98 9.59 3.70
CA PRO A 86 10.21 9.82 2.98
C PRO A 86 11.33 8.98 3.62
N SER A 87 12.01 8.15 2.82
CA SER A 87 13.21 7.42 3.26
C SER A 87 14.22 8.38 3.87
N THR A 88 14.77 8.05 5.05
CA THR A 88 15.80 8.87 5.67
C THR A 88 17.17 8.70 4.99
N GLY A 89 17.27 7.73 4.06
CA GLY A 89 18.46 7.49 3.27
C GLY A 89 19.62 7.03 4.11
N THR A 90 19.38 6.24 5.17
CA THR A 90 20.48 5.71 5.96
C THR A 90 21.04 4.45 5.30
N PRO A 91 22.35 4.15 5.48
CA PRO A 91 22.91 2.89 5.00
C PRO A 91 22.23 1.64 5.60
N GLY A 92 21.66 1.76 6.82
CA GLY A 92 20.90 0.69 7.46
C GLY A 92 19.61 0.38 6.73
N GLU A 93 18.79 1.41 6.43
CA GLU A 93 17.58 1.25 5.62
C GLU A 93 17.89 0.68 4.23
N LEU A 94 18.93 1.17 3.55
CA LEU A 94 19.31 0.64 2.23
C LEU A 94 19.66 -0.86 2.28
N ARG A 95 20.37 -1.31 3.33
CA ARG A 95 20.70 -2.71 3.52
C ARG A 95 19.45 -3.55 3.72
N ASP A 96 18.53 -3.06 4.54
CA ASP A 96 17.31 -3.79 4.88
C ASP A 96 16.42 -3.91 3.62
N GLU A 97 16.21 -2.82 2.87
CA GLU A 97 15.45 -2.87 1.60
C GLU A 97 16.11 -3.77 0.55
N ALA A 98 17.45 -3.77 0.44
CA ALA A 98 18.17 -4.67 -0.47
C ALA A 98 18.05 -6.15 -0.06
N SER A 99 17.87 -6.42 1.24
CA SER A 99 17.65 -7.78 1.74
C SER A 99 16.26 -8.27 1.33
N GLU A 100 15.23 -7.43 1.46
CA GLU A 100 13.86 -7.76 1.03
C GLU A 100 13.76 -8.09 -0.48
N VAL A 101 14.52 -7.37 -1.33
CA VAL A 101 14.63 -7.71 -2.76
C VAL A 101 15.19 -9.12 -2.96
N THR A 102 16.22 -9.48 -2.20
CA THR A 102 16.89 -10.79 -2.31
C THR A 102 15.97 -11.91 -1.82
N GLU A 103 15.28 -11.69 -0.71
CA GLU A 103 14.31 -12.65 -0.18
C GLU A 103 13.15 -12.88 -1.14
N THR A 104 12.62 -11.80 -1.73
CA THR A 104 11.53 -11.90 -2.72
C THR A 104 11.97 -12.61 -3.98
N ALA A 105 13.20 -12.38 -4.45
CA ALA A 105 13.77 -13.11 -5.58
C ALA A 105 13.91 -14.61 -5.28
N ALA A 106 14.36 -14.95 -4.07
CA ALA A 106 14.46 -16.34 -3.62
C ALA A 106 13.08 -17.01 -3.54
N LYS A 107 12.06 -16.31 -3.01
CA LYS A 107 10.66 -16.79 -2.99
C LYS A 107 10.16 -17.06 -4.40
N LEU A 108 10.34 -16.12 -5.34
CA LEU A 108 9.93 -16.28 -6.73
C LEU A 108 10.55 -17.54 -7.35
N GLN A 109 11.86 -17.73 -7.16
CA GLN A 109 12.56 -18.91 -7.66
C GLN A 109 12.01 -20.21 -7.03
N GLY A 110 11.71 -20.19 -5.73
CA GLY A 110 11.10 -21.31 -5.02
C GLY A 110 9.74 -21.69 -5.63
N HIS A 111 8.85 -20.73 -5.78
CA HIS A 111 7.51 -20.94 -6.34
C HIS A 111 7.55 -21.43 -7.80
N ILE A 112 8.48 -20.93 -8.63
CA ILE A 112 8.66 -21.44 -10.00
C ILE A 112 9.09 -22.91 -9.98
N ARG A 113 10.00 -23.28 -9.07
CA ARG A 113 10.45 -24.67 -8.95
C ARG A 113 9.35 -25.60 -8.47
N GLU A 114 8.49 -25.12 -7.58
CA GLU A 114 7.34 -25.88 -7.07
C GLU A 114 6.29 -26.08 -8.14
N ALA A 115 5.88 -25.02 -8.85
CA ALA A 115 4.92 -25.13 -9.95
C ALA A 115 5.38 -26.12 -11.03
N LEU A 116 6.67 -26.05 -11.41
CA LEU A 116 7.23 -26.95 -12.43
C LEU A 116 7.52 -28.38 -11.92
N ALA A 117 7.39 -28.65 -10.62
CA ALA A 117 7.74 -29.97 -10.06
C ALA A 117 6.71 -31.05 -10.42
N ASP A 118 5.45 -30.67 -10.61
CA ASP A 118 4.35 -31.62 -10.74
C ASP A 118 4.14 -32.07 -12.19
N ASP A 119 3.89 -31.14 -13.12
CA ASP A 119 3.64 -31.45 -14.53
C ASP A 119 4.55 -30.66 -15.50
N ASN A 120 5.48 -29.87 -14.97
CA ASN A 120 6.35 -28.97 -15.74
C ASN A 120 5.56 -27.97 -16.61
N GLU A 121 4.33 -27.66 -16.22
CA GLU A 121 3.51 -26.58 -16.75
C GLU A 121 3.34 -25.49 -15.67
N ILE A 122 2.80 -24.34 -16.08
CA ILE A 122 2.40 -23.28 -15.14
C ILE A 122 0.96 -22.94 -15.47
N ASP A 123 0.06 -23.22 -14.53
CA ASP A 123 -1.36 -22.95 -14.72
C ASP A 123 -1.71 -21.46 -14.48
N PRO A 124 -2.93 -21.01 -14.82
CA PRO A 124 -3.33 -19.62 -14.62
C PRO A 124 -3.31 -19.14 -13.16
N ALA A 125 -3.56 -20.01 -12.18
CA ALA A 125 -3.56 -19.68 -10.76
C ALA A 125 -2.11 -19.52 -10.25
N GLU A 126 -1.20 -20.41 -10.67
CA GLU A 126 0.23 -20.31 -10.39
C GLU A 126 0.84 -19.07 -11.03
N ALA A 127 0.49 -18.79 -12.29
CA ALA A 127 0.90 -17.57 -12.98
C ALA A 127 0.44 -16.30 -12.24
N ALA A 128 -0.78 -16.30 -11.69
CA ALA A 128 -1.29 -15.20 -10.87
C ALA A 128 -0.50 -15.04 -9.55
N GLY A 129 -0.18 -16.16 -8.89
CA GLY A 129 0.67 -16.16 -7.68
C GLY A 129 2.08 -15.63 -7.95
N LEU A 130 2.73 -16.11 -9.02
CA LEU A 130 4.04 -15.63 -9.47
C LEU A 130 4.00 -14.13 -9.81
N MET A 131 2.94 -13.66 -10.47
CA MET A 131 2.76 -12.24 -10.78
C MET A 131 2.65 -11.39 -9.50
N ALA A 132 1.97 -11.87 -8.46
CA ALA A 132 1.91 -11.18 -7.17
C ALA A 132 3.30 -11.02 -6.54
N ILE A 133 4.13 -12.07 -6.57
CA ILE A 133 5.52 -12.03 -6.06
C ILE A 133 6.37 -11.05 -6.90
N VAL A 134 6.19 -11.03 -8.23
CA VAL A 134 6.89 -10.07 -9.10
C VAL A 134 6.48 -8.63 -8.78
N GLN A 135 5.20 -8.38 -8.51
CA GLN A 135 4.71 -7.05 -8.13
C GLN A 135 5.26 -6.63 -6.76
N GLU A 136 5.35 -7.56 -5.81
CA GLU A 136 6.01 -7.33 -4.52
C GLU A 136 7.48 -6.97 -4.70
N GLY A 137 8.24 -7.73 -5.50
CA GLY A 137 9.65 -7.45 -5.78
C GLY A 137 9.89 -6.09 -6.44
N ARG A 138 8.96 -5.64 -7.30
CA ARG A 138 9.00 -4.29 -7.86
C ARG A 138 8.88 -3.21 -6.79
N ARG A 139 7.99 -3.38 -5.80
CA ARG A 139 7.86 -2.42 -4.69
C ARG A 139 9.16 -2.32 -3.90
N HIS A 140 9.80 -3.45 -3.58
CA HIS A 140 11.09 -3.42 -2.88
C HIS A 140 12.19 -2.74 -3.69
N LEU A 141 12.21 -2.90 -5.02
CA LEU A 141 13.13 -2.16 -5.88
C LEU A 141 12.86 -0.64 -5.88
N ASP A 142 11.58 -0.24 -5.88
CA ASP A 142 11.18 1.16 -5.74
C ASP A 142 11.64 1.73 -4.38
N ASP A 143 11.53 0.94 -3.30
CA ASP A 143 11.97 1.33 -1.95
C ASP A 143 13.50 1.49 -1.86
N VAL A 144 14.26 0.62 -2.54
CA VAL A 144 15.72 0.78 -2.73
C VAL A 144 16.04 2.09 -3.47
N GLU A 145 15.33 2.41 -4.56
CA GLU A 145 15.52 3.66 -5.30
C GLU A 145 15.24 4.90 -4.42
N LEU A 146 14.18 4.83 -3.62
CA LEU A 146 13.84 5.87 -2.65
C LEU A 146 14.93 6.04 -1.58
N CYS A 147 15.56 4.96 -1.13
CA CYS A 147 16.70 5.00 -0.20
C CYS A 147 17.99 5.56 -0.83
N LEU A 148 18.25 5.26 -2.10
CA LEU A 148 19.42 5.75 -2.83
C LEU A 148 19.34 7.25 -3.14
N THR A 149 18.14 7.76 -3.46
CA THR A 149 17.90 9.16 -3.83
C THR A 149 18.51 10.20 -2.86
N PRO A 150 18.29 10.12 -1.52
CA PRO A 150 18.93 11.02 -0.56
C PRO A 150 20.44 10.77 -0.41
N LEU A 151 20.93 9.53 -0.54
CA LEU A 151 22.36 9.21 -0.46
C LEU A 151 23.15 9.81 -1.62
N MET A 152 22.61 9.76 -2.84
CA MET A 152 23.21 10.39 -4.02
C MET A 152 23.37 11.89 -3.85
N LYS A 153 22.41 12.56 -3.20
CA LYS A 153 22.47 14.00 -2.93
C LYS A 153 23.49 14.38 -1.85
N ARG A 154 23.87 13.44 -0.96
CA ARG A 154 24.93 13.64 0.04
C ARG A 154 26.34 13.51 -0.55
N GLY A 155 26.49 12.75 -1.65
CA GLY A 155 27.77 12.51 -2.32
C GLY A 155 28.19 13.55 -3.37
N VAL A 156 27.42 14.62 -3.56
CA VAL A 156 27.79 15.77 -4.40
C VAL A 156 28.42 16.84 -3.51
N GLN A 157 29.72 16.71 -3.24
CA GLN A 157 30.58 17.81 -2.81
C GLN A 157 31.54 18.17 -3.94
#